data_AF-A0A4R5QI50-F1
#
_entry.id   AF-A0A4R5QI50-F1
#
_cell.length_a   1.000
_cell.length_b   1.000
_cell.length_c   1.000
_cell.angle_alpha   90.00
_cell.angle_beta   90.00
_cell.angle_gamma   90.00
#
_symmetry.space_group_name_H-M   'P 1'
#
loop_
_entity.id
_entity.type
_entity.pdbx_description
1 polymer ?
#
loop_
_entity_poly.entity_id
_entity_poly.type
_entity_poly.pdbx_seq_one_letter_code
_entity_poly.pdbx_strand_id
1 'polypeptide(L)'
;MPKRFGVLLAASLVAVLLAGLLHPSPAQAGPCGPYFNGDIPDCEPQVQAPVSYGGWETQGWAYYCTGDHPYYWGLSYSNYAGNYTWDNSCFSGIQNEFFEDQPNKFDATFTNWCLSTQSIVVTLGCSKQPPPGYGAACSFSGGPVGDPGCTQSNAQNHCSSTNPPVCFQTFSETCGDNSKYTCTIDLLVTWCYKCD
;
A
#
# COMPACT_ATOMS: atom_id res chain seq x y z
N MET A 1 70.45 21.47 7.90
CA MET A 1 69.66 20.69 6.93
C MET A 1 68.49 20.02 7.65
N PRO A 2 67.25 20.56 7.59
CA PRO A 2 66.07 19.89 8.15
C PRO A 2 65.34 19.05 7.09
N LYS A 3 64.98 17.83 7.45
CA LYS A 3 64.14 16.91 6.66
C LYS A 3 62.67 17.26 6.86
N ARG A 4 61.92 17.45 5.76
CA ARG A 4 60.46 17.61 5.74
C ARG A 4 59.81 16.21 5.83
N PHE A 5 58.95 16.00 6.83
CA PHE A 5 58.05 14.85 6.90
C PHE A 5 56.74 15.17 6.18
N GLY A 6 56.25 14.20 5.41
CA GLY A 6 55.10 14.33 4.53
C GLY A 6 53.76 14.25 5.26
N VAL A 7 52.80 15.01 4.73
CA VAL A 7 51.37 14.90 5.03
C VAL A 7 50.70 14.52 3.72
N LEU A 8 50.35 13.25 3.55
CA LEU A 8 49.60 12.74 2.40
C LEU A 8 48.95 11.42 2.82
N LEU A 9 47.87 11.48 3.61
CA LEU A 9 47.01 10.32 3.93
C LEU A 9 45.72 10.81 4.62
N ALA A 10 44.85 11.51 3.89
CA ALA A 10 43.51 11.85 4.40
C ALA A 10 42.44 12.08 3.31
N ALA A 11 42.66 11.67 2.06
CA ALA A 11 41.75 12.02 0.96
C ALA A 11 40.94 10.85 0.37
N SER A 12 41.24 9.59 0.71
CA SER A 12 40.71 8.44 -0.05
C SER A 12 39.50 7.71 0.54
N LEU A 13 39.01 8.06 1.74
CA LEU A 13 37.88 7.35 2.37
C LEU A 13 36.50 8.00 2.15
N VAL A 14 36.43 9.27 1.72
CA VAL A 14 35.15 9.97 1.52
C VAL A 14 34.52 9.62 0.17
N ALA A 15 35.31 9.27 -0.84
CA ALA A 15 34.81 9.01 -2.20
C ALA A 15 34.00 7.70 -2.33
N VAL A 16 34.26 6.70 -1.48
CA VAL A 16 33.57 5.39 -1.56
C VAL A 16 32.18 5.44 -0.90
N LEU A 17 31.95 6.32 0.08
CA LEU A 17 30.64 6.49 0.71
C LEU A 17 29.65 7.31 -0.12
N LEU A 18 30.11 8.22 -0.99
CA LEU A 18 29.21 9.00 -1.85
C LEU A 18 28.73 8.25 -3.10
N ALA A 19 29.45 7.22 -3.56
CA ALA A 19 29.09 6.48 -4.77
C ALA A 19 27.90 5.51 -4.57
N GLY A 20 27.55 5.17 -3.32
CA GLY A 20 26.43 4.29 -2.99
C GLY A 20 25.05 4.97 -2.91
N LEU A 21 24.97 6.29 -3.07
CA LEU A 21 23.73 7.06 -2.89
C LEU A 21 23.03 7.44 -4.20
N LEU A 22 23.62 7.10 -5.35
CA LEU A 22 23.02 7.33 -6.67
C LEU A 22 22.57 6.01 -7.28
N HIS A 23 21.68 5.30 -6.58
CA HIS A 23 20.93 4.22 -7.22
C HIS A 23 19.81 4.89 -8.02
N PRO A 24 19.77 4.76 -9.36
CA PRO A 24 18.57 5.14 -10.11
C PRO A 24 17.43 4.30 -9.55
N SER A 25 16.41 4.96 -9.02
CA SER A 25 15.20 4.28 -8.57
C SER A 25 14.68 3.45 -9.75
N PRO A 26 14.33 2.17 -9.56
CA PRO A 26 13.67 1.41 -10.60
C PRO A 26 12.45 2.20 -11.08
N ALA A 27 12.21 2.20 -12.39
CA ALA A 27 10.99 2.76 -12.96
C ALA A 27 9.81 1.94 -12.42
N GLN A 28 9.24 2.37 -11.31
CA GLN A 28 8.04 1.79 -10.73
C GLN A 28 6.88 2.11 -11.67
N ALA A 29 6.05 1.11 -11.98
CA ALA A 29 4.78 1.37 -12.62
C ALA A 29 4.03 2.38 -11.76
N GLY A 30 3.63 3.50 -12.35
CA GLY A 30 2.92 4.55 -11.62
C GLY A 30 1.54 4.07 -11.13
N PRO A 31 0.81 4.93 -10.40
CA PRO A 31 -0.58 4.69 -10.06
C PRO A 31 -1.39 4.35 -11.31
N CYS A 32 -2.28 3.35 -11.23
CA CYS A 32 -3.06 2.87 -12.38
C CYS A 32 -2.20 2.36 -13.56
N GLY A 33 -0.97 1.92 -13.31
CA GLY A 33 -0.08 1.36 -14.32
C GLY A 33 -0.49 -0.04 -14.77
N PRO A 34 0.23 -0.62 -15.75
CA PRO A 34 0.06 -2.04 -16.07
C PRO A 34 0.66 -2.90 -14.96
N TYR A 35 -0.17 -3.73 -14.31
CA TYR A 35 0.28 -4.65 -13.28
C TYR A 35 0.36 -6.08 -13.80
N PHE A 36 1.15 -6.91 -13.12
CA PHE A 36 1.30 -8.32 -13.48
C PHE A 36 -0.04 -9.09 -13.46
N ASN A 37 -1.00 -8.64 -12.65
CA ASN A 37 -2.32 -9.26 -12.49
C ASN A 37 -3.39 -8.66 -13.41
N GLY A 38 -3.02 -7.81 -14.37
CA GLY A 38 -3.92 -7.06 -15.23
C GLY A 38 -4.02 -5.59 -14.86
N ASP A 39 -4.89 -4.87 -15.55
CA ASP A 39 -5.16 -3.46 -15.28
C ASP A 39 -6.22 -3.32 -14.18
N ILE A 40 -6.06 -2.33 -13.31
CA ILE A 40 -7.09 -1.97 -12.33
C ILE A 40 -8.26 -1.35 -13.11
N PRO A 41 -9.48 -1.89 -13.02
CA PRO A 41 -10.62 -1.40 -13.78
C PRO A 41 -11.00 0.01 -13.31
N ASP A 42 -11.40 0.87 -14.26
CA ASP A 42 -11.84 2.25 -13.98
C ASP A 42 -10.93 2.96 -12.98
N CYS A 43 -9.61 2.96 -13.23
CA CYS A 43 -8.61 3.51 -12.31
C CYS A 43 -8.29 4.98 -12.62
N GLU A 44 -8.22 5.80 -11.57
CA GLU A 44 -7.85 7.21 -11.59
C GLU A 44 -6.76 7.51 -10.53
N PRO A 45 -5.65 8.16 -10.90
CA PRO A 45 -4.66 8.63 -9.93
C PRO A 45 -5.22 9.75 -9.03
N GLN A 46 -5.19 9.56 -7.72
CA GLN A 46 -5.58 10.56 -6.72
C GLN A 46 -4.38 11.07 -5.93
N VAL A 47 -4.05 12.34 -6.13
CA VAL A 47 -2.99 13.05 -5.42
C VAL A 47 -3.45 13.35 -3.99
N GLN A 48 -2.63 12.97 -3.03
CA GLN A 48 -2.90 13.16 -1.60
C GLN A 48 -2.34 14.50 -1.10
N ALA A 49 -2.74 14.90 0.10
CA ALA A 49 -2.18 16.09 0.73
C ALA A 49 -0.67 15.91 1.02
N PRO A 50 0.16 16.96 0.86
CA PRO A 50 1.57 16.90 1.22
C PRO A 50 1.78 16.64 2.70
N VAL A 51 2.75 15.79 3.03
CA VAL A 51 3.17 15.49 4.40
C VAL A 51 4.60 15.95 4.60
N SER A 52 4.87 16.66 5.69
CA SER A 52 6.20 17.18 6.01
C SER A 52 6.94 16.30 7.00
N TYR A 53 8.23 16.06 6.73
CA TYR A 53 9.14 15.28 7.54
C TYR A 53 10.40 16.08 7.82
N GLY A 54 10.88 16.08 9.07
CA GLY A 54 12.23 16.47 9.43
C GLY A 54 13.29 15.58 8.77
N GLY A 55 14.56 15.98 8.86
CA GLY A 55 15.65 15.17 8.33
C GLY A 55 15.84 13.88 9.12
N TRP A 56 16.05 12.76 8.44
CA TRP A 56 16.13 11.40 9.01
C TRP A 56 14.87 10.93 9.75
N GLU A 57 13.76 11.65 9.59
CA GLU A 57 12.51 11.29 10.25
C GLU A 57 11.83 10.10 9.56
N THR A 58 11.24 9.21 10.36
CA THR A 58 10.45 8.08 9.91
C THR A 58 9.06 8.13 10.56
N GLN A 59 8.00 8.07 9.76
CA GLN A 59 6.62 8.07 10.24
C GLN A 59 5.70 7.26 9.32
N GLY A 60 4.70 6.62 9.93
CA GLY A 60 3.61 5.94 9.24
C GLY A 60 2.44 6.88 8.94
N TRP A 61 1.84 6.73 7.75
CA TRP A 61 0.68 7.50 7.31
C TRP A 61 -0.32 6.62 6.59
N ALA A 62 -1.59 6.95 6.80
CA ALA A 62 -2.71 6.38 6.06
C ALA A 62 -3.23 7.40 5.05
N TYR A 63 -3.40 6.95 3.81
CA TYR A 63 -3.93 7.69 2.68
C TYR A 63 -5.21 7.02 2.22
N TYR A 64 -6.12 7.80 1.63
CA TYR A 64 -7.45 7.29 1.31
C TYR A 64 -7.86 7.68 -0.12
N CYS A 65 -8.38 6.70 -0.84
CA CYS A 65 -9.18 6.92 -2.03
C CYS A 65 -10.53 7.52 -1.63
N THR A 66 -10.97 8.54 -2.37
CA THR A 66 -12.19 9.29 -2.08
C THR A 66 -12.96 9.62 -3.36
N GLY A 67 -14.09 10.32 -3.23
CA GLY A 67 -14.86 10.79 -4.39
C GLY A 67 -15.54 9.67 -5.15
N ASP A 68 -15.50 9.74 -6.48
CA ASP A 68 -16.16 8.79 -7.38
C ASP A 68 -15.32 7.54 -7.69
N HIS A 69 -14.07 7.50 -7.22
CA HIS A 69 -13.16 6.35 -7.25
C HIS A 69 -12.74 6.00 -5.82
N PRO A 70 -13.63 5.41 -5.01
CA PRO A 70 -13.42 5.29 -3.58
C PRO A 70 -12.54 4.09 -3.19
N TYR A 71 -11.99 3.30 -4.12
CA TYR A 71 -11.35 2.03 -3.78
C TYR A 71 -9.85 2.03 -4.05
N TYR A 72 -9.06 1.56 -3.09
CA TYR A 72 -7.62 1.36 -3.24
C TYR A 72 -7.32 -0.12 -3.50
N TRP A 73 -6.71 -0.41 -4.64
CA TRP A 73 -6.28 -1.77 -5.00
C TRP A 73 -4.84 -1.97 -4.53
N GLY A 74 -4.69 -2.42 -3.29
CA GLY A 74 -3.40 -2.69 -2.64
C GLY A 74 -3.00 -4.17 -2.65
N LEU A 75 -1.89 -4.46 -1.98
CA LEU A 75 -1.36 -5.82 -1.84
C LEU A 75 -2.31 -6.75 -1.10
N SER A 76 -2.91 -6.29 0.00
CA SER A 76 -3.69 -7.09 0.95
C SER A 76 -4.92 -7.79 0.36
N TYR A 77 -5.36 -7.40 -0.84
CA TYR A 77 -6.62 -7.90 -1.42
C TYR A 77 -6.48 -8.33 -2.88
N SER A 78 -5.57 -7.70 -3.61
CA SER A 78 -5.56 -7.80 -5.07
C SER A 78 -4.18 -8.18 -5.63
N ASN A 79 -3.15 -8.26 -4.77
CA ASN A 79 -1.74 -8.40 -5.18
C ASN A 79 -1.28 -7.30 -6.15
N TYR A 80 -1.92 -6.13 -6.13
CA TYR A 80 -1.49 -4.97 -6.92
C TYR A 80 -0.40 -4.22 -6.14
N ALA A 81 0.80 -4.79 -6.18
CA ALA A 81 1.98 -4.17 -5.60
C ALA A 81 2.29 -2.84 -6.31
N GLY A 82 2.55 -1.79 -5.55
CA GLY A 82 3.01 -0.52 -6.12
C GLY A 82 1.91 0.27 -6.85
N ASN A 83 0.64 0.14 -6.44
CA ASN A 83 -0.43 1.01 -6.93
C ASN A 83 -0.39 2.42 -6.30
N TYR A 84 0.81 2.98 -6.18
CA TYR A 84 1.07 4.28 -5.60
C TYR A 84 2.44 4.78 -6.09
N THR A 85 2.64 6.10 -6.03
CA THR A 85 3.95 6.74 -6.25
C THR A 85 4.10 7.93 -5.32
N TRP A 86 5.30 8.49 -5.25
CA TRP A 86 5.56 9.78 -4.63
C TRP A 86 6.55 10.61 -5.45
N ASP A 87 6.60 11.91 -5.16
CA ASP A 87 7.28 12.92 -5.99
C ASP A 87 8.70 13.31 -5.51
N ASN A 88 9.19 12.70 -4.43
CA ASN A 88 10.42 13.12 -3.78
C ASN A 88 11.43 11.97 -3.55
N SER A 89 12.59 12.07 -4.21
CA SER A 89 13.67 11.08 -4.13
C SER A 89 14.41 11.03 -2.79
N CYS A 90 14.19 12.00 -1.88
CA CYS A 90 14.71 11.94 -0.52
C CYS A 90 14.07 10.80 0.31
N PHE A 91 12.96 10.23 -0.16
CA PHE A 91 12.18 9.27 0.61
C PHE A 91 12.33 7.84 0.11
N SER A 92 12.33 6.90 1.07
CA SER A 92 11.93 5.52 0.84
C SER A 92 10.59 5.26 1.54
N GLY A 93 9.78 4.36 0.98
CA GLY A 93 8.51 3.93 1.56
C GLY A 93 8.41 2.41 1.63
N ILE A 94 7.78 1.91 2.68
CA ILE A 94 7.38 0.50 2.82
C ILE A 94 5.87 0.50 3.12
N GLN A 95 5.10 -0.21 2.31
CA GLN A 95 3.68 -0.43 2.54
C GLN A 95 3.49 -1.29 3.80
N ASN A 96 2.47 -0.98 4.60
CA ASN A 96 2.11 -1.72 5.79
C ASN A 96 0.78 -2.47 5.55
N GLU A 97 0.82 -3.53 4.75
CA GLU A 97 -0.38 -4.26 4.29
C GLU A 97 -1.32 -4.71 5.42
N PHE A 98 -0.76 -5.03 6.59
CA PHE A 98 -1.49 -5.46 7.79
C PHE A 98 -2.43 -4.40 8.37
N PHE A 99 -2.21 -3.11 8.05
CA PHE A 99 -3.01 -1.99 8.55
C PHE A 99 -3.93 -1.41 7.47
N GLU A 100 -3.98 -2.00 6.27
CA GLU A 100 -4.92 -1.63 5.19
C GLU A 100 -6.28 -2.28 5.43
N ASP A 101 -6.88 -1.99 6.56
CA ASP A 101 -8.10 -2.60 7.09
C ASP A 101 -9.38 -2.01 6.48
N GLN A 102 -9.29 -1.26 5.38
CA GLN A 102 -10.40 -0.60 4.71
C GLN A 102 -10.19 -0.61 3.18
N PRO A 103 -11.26 -0.77 2.39
CA PRO A 103 -11.16 -0.94 0.93
C PRO A 103 -10.65 0.29 0.19
N ASN A 104 -10.57 1.43 0.87
CA ASN A 104 -10.14 2.70 0.33
C ASN A 104 -8.79 3.16 0.90
N LYS A 105 -8.14 2.37 1.75
CA LYS A 105 -6.99 2.80 2.54
C LYS A 105 -5.68 2.21 2.01
N PHE A 106 -4.68 3.07 1.89
CA PHE A 106 -3.28 2.72 1.72
C PHE A 106 -2.53 3.12 2.99
N ASP A 107 -1.75 2.22 3.57
CA ASP A 107 -0.94 2.50 4.77
C ASP A 107 0.53 2.26 4.46
N ALA A 108 1.39 3.22 4.79
CA ALA A 108 2.81 3.10 4.54
C ALA A 108 3.66 3.88 5.54
N THR A 109 4.85 3.34 5.78
CA THR A 109 5.91 3.97 6.55
C THR A 109 6.92 4.60 5.60
N PHE A 110 7.16 5.91 5.74
CA PHE A 110 8.16 6.63 4.96
C PHE A 110 9.30 7.14 5.83
N THR A 111 10.52 7.14 5.27
CA THR A 111 11.72 7.70 5.87
C THR A 111 12.30 8.79 4.97
N ASN A 112 12.50 9.99 5.51
CA ASN A 112 13.23 11.07 4.83
C ASN A 112 14.74 10.91 5.07
N TRP A 113 15.51 10.55 4.04
CA TRP A 113 16.96 10.39 4.13
C TRP A 113 17.75 11.69 3.98
N CYS A 114 17.08 12.79 3.61
CA CYS A 114 17.71 14.09 3.50
C CYS A 114 17.92 14.72 4.90
N LEU A 115 18.95 15.54 5.05
CA LEU A 115 19.29 16.18 6.33
C LEU A 115 18.32 17.32 6.71
N SER A 116 17.66 17.90 5.70
CA SER A 116 16.70 18.99 5.87
C SER A 116 15.27 18.48 5.90
N THR A 117 14.36 19.31 6.41
CA THR A 117 12.93 19.10 6.26
C THR A 117 12.57 18.97 4.79
N GLN A 118 11.79 17.95 4.45
CA GLN A 118 11.25 17.70 3.11
C GLN A 118 9.77 17.39 3.21
N SER A 119 9.06 17.54 2.10
CA SER A 119 7.69 17.08 1.98
C SER A 119 7.59 16.00 0.92
N ILE A 120 6.64 15.10 1.12
CA ILE A 120 6.28 14.03 0.19
C ILE A 120 4.83 14.25 -0.23
N VAL A 121 4.55 14.07 -1.52
CA VAL A 121 3.20 13.97 -2.05
C VAL A 121 3.00 12.57 -2.60
N VAL A 122 2.14 11.80 -1.95
CA VAL A 122 1.76 10.46 -2.41
C VAL A 122 0.62 10.58 -3.41
N THR A 123 0.68 9.78 -4.47
CA THR A 123 -0.44 9.59 -5.41
C THR A 123 -0.85 8.13 -5.38
N LEU A 124 -2.13 7.85 -5.16
CA LEU A 124 -2.70 6.50 -5.16
C LEU A 124 -3.38 6.23 -6.50
N GLY A 125 -3.43 4.98 -6.94
CA GLY A 125 -4.34 4.59 -8.02
C GLY A 125 -5.66 4.12 -7.42
N CYS A 126 -6.73 4.86 -7.68
CA CYS A 126 -8.03 4.62 -7.08
C CYS A 126 -9.03 4.13 -8.12
N SER A 127 -9.90 3.18 -7.76
CA SER A 127 -10.86 2.57 -8.68
C SER A 127 -12.30 2.88 -8.29
N LYS A 128 -13.21 2.85 -9.27
CA LYS A 128 -14.66 2.80 -9.03
C LYS A 128 -15.12 1.44 -8.55
N GLN A 129 -14.34 0.39 -8.80
CA GLN A 129 -14.68 -0.99 -8.47
C GLN A 129 -13.93 -1.41 -7.21
N PRO A 130 -14.57 -2.13 -6.28
CA PRO A 130 -13.87 -2.66 -5.12
C PRO A 130 -12.80 -3.67 -5.55
N PRO A 131 -11.70 -3.82 -4.77
CA PRO A 131 -10.74 -4.87 -5.02
C PRO A 131 -11.42 -6.23 -4.94
N PRO A 132 -11.00 -7.22 -5.73
CA PRO A 132 -11.43 -8.59 -5.57
C PRO A 132 -11.22 -9.01 -4.10
N GLY A 133 -12.23 -9.56 -3.45
CA GLY A 133 -12.18 -9.83 -2.00
C GLY A 133 -13.11 -8.95 -1.20
N TYR A 134 -13.27 -7.69 -1.60
CA TYR A 134 -14.29 -6.84 -1.03
C TYR A 134 -15.64 -7.17 -1.65
N GLY A 135 -16.55 -7.71 -0.82
CA GLY A 135 -17.86 -8.12 -1.29
C GLY A 135 -18.67 -7.00 -1.91
N ALA A 136 -19.65 -7.41 -2.71
CA ALA A 136 -20.50 -6.50 -3.45
C ALA A 136 -21.15 -5.43 -2.56
N ALA A 137 -21.03 -4.17 -3.00
CA ALA A 137 -21.86 -2.99 -2.69
C ALA A 137 -22.84 -3.13 -1.52
N CYS A 138 -22.33 -3.19 -0.29
CA CYS A 138 -23.10 -2.86 0.89
C CYS A 138 -22.48 -1.64 1.57
N SER A 139 -23.31 -0.81 2.20
CA SER A 139 -22.80 0.31 3.00
C SER A 139 -22.16 -0.27 4.25
N PHE A 140 -20.86 -0.06 4.43
CA PHE A 140 -20.17 -0.61 5.60
C PHE A 140 -20.46 0.20 6.86
N SER A 141 -20.80 -0.47 7.96
CA SER A 141 -20.80 0.13 9.31
C SER A 141 -19.62 -0.35 10.14
N GLY A 142 -18.69 0.57 10.43
CA GLY A 142 -17.51 0.30 11.25
C GLY A 142 -16.32 -0.28 10.47
N GLY A 143 -15.35 -0.80 11.22
CA GLY A 143 -14.15 -1.46 10.67
C GLY A 143 -14.32 -2.97 10.50
N PRO A 144 -13.27 -3.67 10.06
CA PRO A 144 -13.30 -5.10 9.95
C PRO A 144 -13.43 -5.76 11.32
N VAL A 145 -14.16 -6.86 11.35
CA VAL A 145 -14.33 -7.73 12.51
C VAL A 145 -13.87 -9.14 12.16
N GLY A 146 -13.56 -9.96 13.17
CA GLY A 146 -13.40 -11.39 12.96
C GLY A 146 -14.70 -12.02 12.46
N ASP A 147 -14.60 -13.25 11.92
CA ASP A 147 -15.74 -14.06 11.52
C ASP A 147 -16.82 -14.11 12.63
N PRO A 148 -18.04 -13.59 12.40
CA PRO A 148 -19.10 -13.64 13.41
C PRO A 148 -19.71 -15.04 13.56
N GLY A 149 -19.36 -16.00 12.70
CA GLY A 149 -19.80 -17.40 12.77
C GLY A 149 -21.27 -17.55 12.40
N CYS A 150 -21.78 -16.70 11.51
CA CYS A 150 -23.18 -16.66 11.11
C CYS A 150 -23.42 -17.56 9.89
N THR A 151 -24.67 -17.60 9.41
CA THR A 151 -24.99 -18.48 8.27
C THR A 151 -24.38 -17.93 6.99
N GLN A 152 -23.46 -18.69 6.39
CA GLN A 152 -22.77 -18.32 5.15
C GLN A 152 -23.62 -18.54 3.90
N SER A 153 -23.45 -17.67 2.92
CA SER A 153 -24.12 -17.70 1.62
C SER A 153 -23.22 -17.06 0.55
N ASN A 154 -23.52 -17.30 -0.73
CA ASN A 154 -22.84 -16.67 -1.88
C ASN A 154 -21.31 -16.81 -1.88
N ALA A 155 -20.78 -17.97 -1.45
CA ALA A 155 -19.35 -18.22 -1.45
C ALA A 155 -18.79 -18.22 -2.89
N GLN A 156 -17.76 -17.42 -3.13
CA GLN A 156 -17.05 -17.30 -4.40
C GLN A 156 -15.55 -17.38 -4.16
N ASN A 157 -14.87 -18.24 -4.91
CA ASN A 157 -13.43 -18.34 -4.90
C ASN A 157 -12.85 -17.48 -6.02
N HIS A 158 -11.81 -16.73 -5.69
CA HIS A 158 -11.09 -15.88 -6.61
C HIS A 158 -9.62 -16.29 -6.55
N CYS A 159 -9.07 -16.71 -7.68
CA CYS A 159 -7.68 -17.13 -7.77
C CYS A 159 -6.99 -16.33 -8.87
N SER A 160 -5.81 -15.79 -8.57
CA SER A 160 -4.93 -15.22 -9.58
C SER A 160 -4.32 -16.32 -10.45
N SER A 161 -3.99 -15.99 -11.69
CA SER A 161 -3.21 -16.87 -12.59
C SER A 161 -1.71 -16.81 -12.34
N THR A 162 -1.26 -16.26 -11.21
CA THR A 162 0.15 -16.13 -10.87
C THR A 162 0.76 -17.47 -10.45
N ASN A 163 2.09 -17.55 -10.37
CA ASN A 163 2.80 -18.72 -9.87
C ASN A 163 3.71 -18.34 -8.69
N PRO A 164 3.39 -18.72 -7.44
CA PRO A 164 2.22 -19.51 -7.05
C PRO A 164 0.89 -18.74 -7.20
N PRO A 165 -0.25 -19.44 -7.41
CA PRO A 165 -1.55 -18.78 -7.44
C PRO A 165 -1.91 -18.31 -6.04
N VAL A 166 -2.42 -17.08 -5.95
CA VAL A 166 -2.99 -16.56 -4.71
C VAL A 166 -4.50 -16.65 -4.84
N CYS A 167 -5.13 -17.32 -3.88
CA CYS A 167 -6.56 -17.54 -3.85
C CYS A 167 -7.14 -16.97 -2.56
N PHE A 168 -8.22 -16.21 -2.68
CA PHE A 168 -9.05 -15.80 -1.56
C PHE A 168 -10.51 -16.17 -1.85
N GLN A 169 -11.31 -16.30 -0.80
CA GLN A 169 -12.73 -16.61 -0.90
C GLN A 169 -13.54 -15.47 -0.31
N THR A 170 -14.59 -15.06 -1.00
CA THR A 170 -15.58 -14.11 -0.48
C THR A 170 -16.89 -14.83 -0.20
N PHE A 171 -17.60 -14.44 0.84
CA PHE A 171 -18.94 -14.95 1.15
C PHE A 171 -19.72 -13.90 1.93
N SER A 172 -21.04 -14.07 2.02
CA SER A 172 -21.92 -13.22 2.82
C SER A 172 -22.44 -14.00 4.01
N GLU A 173 -22.54 -13.34 5.17
CA GLU A 173 -23.18 -13.92 6.34
C GLU A 173 -24.44 -13.16 6.73
N THR A 174 -25.43 -13.88 7.26
CA THR A 174 -26.60 -13.29 7.92
C THR A 174 -26.76 -13.92 9.29
N CYS A 175 -26.74 -13.08 10.32
CA CYS A 175 -26.86 -13.48 11.71
C CYS A 175 -28.32 -13.51 12.18
N GLY A 176 -28.59 -14.14 13.32
CA GLY A 176 -29.95 -14.27 13.87
C GLY A 176 -30.62 -12.96 14.26
N ASP A 177 -29.85 -11.88 14.44
CA ASP A 177 -30.34 -10.51 14.66
C ASP A 177 -30.58 -9.75 13.35
N ASN A 178 -30.51 -10.44 12.20
CA ASN A 178 -30.54 -9.89 10.84
C ASN A 178 -29.35 -9.00 10.46
N SER A 179 -28.29 -8.92 11.28
CA SER A 179 -27.06 -8.27 10.83
C SER A 179 -26.46 -9.05 9.66
N LYS A 180 -26.03 -8.31 8.64
CA LYS A 180 -25.44 -8.86 7.42
C LYS A 180 -23.97 -8.53 7.41
N TYR A 181 -23.17 -9.45 6.89
CA TYR A 181 -21.74 -9.25 6.72
C TYR A 181 -21.32 -9.65 5.32
N THR A 182 -20.30 -8.99 4.81
CA THR A 182 -19.48 -9.54 3.76
C THR A 182 -18.13 -9.93 4.32
N CYS A 183 -17.68 -11.12 3.98
CA CYS A 183 -16.49 -11.73 4.55
C CYS A 183 -15.52 -12.16 3.47
N THR A 184 -14.25 -12.14 3.83
CA THR A 184 -13.13 -12.63 3.02
C THR A 184 -12.32 -13.62 3.84
N ILE A 185 -11.93 -14.73 3.21
CA ILE A 185 -10.85 -15.60 3.67
C ILE A 185 -9.67 -15.40 2.73
N ASP A 186 -8.54 -14.96 3.25
CA ASP A 186 -7.26 -14.97 2.56
C ASP A 186 -6.18 -15.49 3.50
N LEU A 187 -5.23 -16.26 2.97
CA LEU A 187 -4.13 -16.86 3.74
C LEU A 187 -4.57 -17.53 5.06
N LEU A 188 -5.76 -18.15 5.05
CA LEU A 188 -6.41 -18.79 6.22
C LEU A 188 -6.88 -17.83 7.32
N VAL A 189 -6.90 -16.52 7.07
CA VAL A 189 -7.46 -15.50 7.96
C VAL A 189 -8.82 -15.08 7.42
N THR A 190 -9.84 -15.14 8.27
CA THR A 190 -11.19 -14.66 7.96
C THR A 190 -11.41 -13.29 8.60
N TRP A 191 -11.89 -12.34 7.81
CA TRP A 191 -12.42 -11.07 8.32
C TRP A 191 -13.71 -10.69 7.61
N CYS A 192 -14.54 -9.90 8.29
CA CYS A 192 -15.86 -9.52 7.83
C CYS A 192 -16.10 -8.03 8.04
N TYR A 193 -16.93 -7.43 7.19
CA TYR A 193 -17.47 -6.08 7.38
C TYR A 193 -18.97 -6.17 7.52
N LYS A 194 -19.50 -5.42 8.48
CA LYS A 194 -20.95 -5.31 8.65
C LYS A 194 -21.54 -4.47 7.53
N CYS A 195 -22.62 -4.99 6.96
CA CYS A 195 -23.42 -4.36 5.91
C CYS A 195 -24.68 -3.73 6.53
N ASP A 196 -24.92 -2.46 6.23
CA ASP A 196 -26.17 -1.75 6.50
C ASP A 196 -27.20 -1.90 5.37
#